data_AF-A0A6P6TFN5-F1
#
_entry.id   AF-A0A6P6TFN5-F1
#
_cell.length_a   1.000
_cell.length_b   1.000
_cell.length_c   1.000
_cell.angle_alpha   90.00
_cell.angle_beta   90.00
_cell.angle_gamma   90.00
#
_symmetry.space_group_name_H-M   'P 1'
#
loop_
_entity.id
_entity.type
_entity.pdbx_description
1 polymer ?
#
loop_
_entity_poly.entity_id
_entity_poly.type
_entity_poly.pdbx_seq_one_letter_code
_entity_poly.pdbx_strand_id
1 'polypeptide(L)'
;MANKPDSTSIVSMNSPTRNSRDDLSMLEQAKKTVKRVMIAKMVSKPESPSIYQWLIYVVCQLVGSTLACLTLKLLFNGQPDILPILTQHKSSCSTSDVEAIAWELIIIFILMFVCAANKALSGVAIGGAVSFNVIIAGPITGASMNPGRSIGAAIAAGAYKNLWVYIVAPVLGSLAAILVYCLLRVPESEKEETSTNVNHKDFYFHPDV
;
A
#
# COMPACT_ATOMS: atom_id res chain seq x y z
N MET A 1 -15.65 -30.80 -63.28
CA MET A 1 -16.46 -29.80 -62.56
C MET A 1 -16.19 -29.95 -61.08
N ALA A 2 -15.46 -29.01 -60.49
CA ALA A 2 -14.99 -29.06 -59.11
C ALA A 2 -16.13 -28.68 -58.15
N ASN A 3 -16.34 -29.50 -57.12
CA ASN A 3 -17.36 -29.28 -56.09
C ASN A 3 -16.83 -28.31 -55.03
N LYS A 4 -17.52 -27.18 -54.85
CA LYS A 4 -17.15 -26.08 -53.95
C LYS A 4 -17.57 -26.46 -52.52
N PRO A 5 -16.70 -26.35 -51.49
CA PRO A 5 -17.11 -26.63 -50.13
C PRO A 5 -18.01 -25.51 -49.58
N ASP A 6 -19.12 -25.92 -48.97
CA ASP A 6 -20.10 -25.06 -48.32
C ASP A 6 -19.46 -24.24 -47.20
N SER A 7 -19.68 -22.93 -47.26
CA SER A 7 -19.12 -21.91 -46.36
C SER A 7 -20.22 -21.40 -45.43
N THR A 8 -20.84 -22.30 -44.67
CA THR A 8 -21.90 -21.96 -43.70
C THR A 8 -21.85 -22.86 -42.47
N SER A 9 -20.69 -22.86 -41.81
CA SER A 9 -20.57 -23.24 -40.39
C SER A 9 -19.81 -22.15 -39.67
N ILE A 10 -20.29 -20.91 -39.80
CA ILE A 10 -19.82 -19.82 -38.95
C ILE A 10 -20.40 -20.13 -37.57
N VAL A 11 -19.60 -20.77 -36.73
CA VAL A 11 -19.87 -20.92 -35.31
C VAL A 11 -20.08 -19.51 -34.78
N SER A 12 -21.34 -19.12 -34.59
CA SER A 12 -21.72 -17.90 -33.91
C SER A 12 -21.20 -18.03 -32.48
N MET A 13 -19.97 -17.55 -32.25
CA MET A 13 -19.43 -17.26 -30.93
C MET A 13 -20.40 -16.28 -30.27
N ASN A 14 -21.36 -16.82 -29.54
CA ASN A 14 -22.23 -16.06 -28.67
C ASN A 14 -21.33 -15.51 -27.56
N SER A 15 -20.82 -14.31 -27.75
CA SER A 15 -20.13 -13.58 -26.69
C SER A 15 -21.07 -13.56 -25.47
N PRO A 16 -20.65 -14.03 -24.29
CA PRO A 16 -21.51 -14.04 -23.13
C PRO A 16 -21.90 -12.60 -22.85
N THR A 17 -23.17 -12.27 -23.07
CA THR A 17 -23.72 -10.96 -22.74
C THR A 17 -23.66 -10.84 -21.23
N ARG A 18 -22.65 -10.09 -20.75
CA ARG A 18 -22.41 -9.84 -19.33
C ARG A 18 -23.65 -9.12 -18.76
N ASN A 19 -24.46 -9.86 -18.03
CA ASN A 19 -25.76 -9.42 -17.52
C ASN A 19 -25.57 -8.44 -16.35
N SER A 20 -26.11 -7.23 -16.46
CA SER A 20 -25.95 -6.17 -15.45
C SER A 20 -26.46 -6.56 -14.06
N ARG A 21 -27.40 -7.51 -13.95
CA ARG A 21 -27.87 -8.02 -12.65
C ARG A 21 -26.80 -8.85 -11.92
N ASP A 22 -25.96 -9.55 -12.67
CA ASP A 22 -24.88 -10.36 -12.11
C ASP A 22 -23.71 -9.47 -11.67
N ASP A 23 -23.42 -8.38 -12.42
CA ASP A 23 -22.47 -7.36 -11.97
C ASP A 23 -22.97 -6.64 -10.70
N LEU A 24 -24.28 -6.34 -10.57
CA LEU A 24 -24.83 -5.75 -9.35
C LEU A 24 -24.77 -6.69 -8.14
N SER A 25 -25.05 -8.00 -8.33
CA SER A 25 -24.99 -8.98 -7.24
C SER A 25 -23.55 -9.24 -6.79
N MET A 26 -22.60 -9.29 -7.73
CA MET A 26 -21.16 -9.37 -7.47
C MET A 26 -20.66 -8.15 -6.68
N LEU A 27 -21.10 -6.94 -7.05
CA LEU A 27 -20.74 -5.71 -6.34
C LEU A 27 -21.29 -5.68 -4.91
N GLU A 28 -22.53 -6.11 -4.71
CA GLU A 28 -23.16 -6.11 -3.39
C GLU A 28 -22.52 -7.17 -2.47
N GLN A 29 -22.17 -8.32 -3.02
CA GLN A 29 -21.41 -9.35 -2.33
C GLN A 29 -19.99 -8.86 -1.99
N ALA A 30 -19.31 -8.18 -2.91
CA ALA A 30 -17.99 -7.58 -2.67
C ALA A 30 -18.05 -6.54 -1.54
N LYS A 31 -19.02 -5.62 -1.55
CA LYS A 31 -19.23 -4.64 -0.46
C LYS A 31 -19.44 -5.35 0.89
N LYS A 32 -20.25 -6.41 0.93
CA LYS A 32 -20.53 -7.18 2.14
C LYS A 32 -19.29 -7.91 2.67
N THR A 33 -18.50 -8.49 1.77
CA THR A 33 -17.22 -9.14 2.11
C THR A 33 -16.21 -8.14 2.64
N VAL A 34 -16.03 -6.99 1.97
CA VAL A 34 -15.16 -5.90 2.45
C VAL A 34 -15.57 -5.46 3.85
N LYS A 35 -16.86 -5.17 4.05
CA LYS A 35 -17.39 -4.74 5.36
C LYS A 35 -17.11 -5.78 6.44
N ARG A 36 -17.31 -7.07 6.15
CA ARG A 36 -17.04 -8.17 7.09
C ARG A 36 -15.56 -8.31 7.41
N VAL A 37 -14.67 -8.25 6.42
CA VAL A 37 -13.22 -8.34 6.63
C VAL A 37 -12.71 -7.14 7.42
N MET A 38 -13.21 -5.94 7.14
CA MET A 38 -12.84 -4.73 7.88
C MET A 38 -13.25 -4.84 9.35
N ILE A 39 -14.50 -5.24 9.61
CA ILE A 39 -15.01 -5.44 10.97
C ILE A 39 -14.24 -6.57 11.67
N ALA A 40 -14.05 -7.72 11.02
CA ALA A 40 -13.32 -8.85 11.58
C ALA A 40 -11.88 -8.48 11.92
N LYS A 41 -11.20 -7.68 11.08
CA LYS A 41 -9.82 -7.24 11.33
C LYS A 41 -9.74 -6.15 12.42
N MET A 42 -10.78 -5.33 12.56
CA MET A 42 -10.94 -4.41 13.70
C MET A 42 -11.21 -5.15 15.01
N VAL A 43 -12.01 -6.23 14.97
CA VAL A 43 -12.36 -7.05 16.14
C VAL A 43 -11.23 -8.01 16.54
N SER A 44 -10.52 -8.58 15.57
CA SER A 44 -9.51 -9.63 15.76
C SER A 44 -8.17 -9.09 16.29
N LYS A 45 -8.02 -7.76 16.45
CA LYS A 45 -6.84 -7.14 17.08
C LYS A 45 -7.27 -6.17 18.19
N PRO A 46 -7.59 -6.67 19.39
CA PRO A 46 -7.95 -5.82 20.53
C PRO A 46 -6.76 -5.02 21.11
N GLU A 47 -5.53 -5.34 20.72
CA GLU A 47 -4.34 -4.54 21.08
C GLU A 47 -4.13 -3.40 20.08
N SER A 48 -5.08 -2.48 20.03
CA SER A 48 -4.86 -1.19 19.36
C SER A 48 -3.80 -0.42 20.13
N PRO A 49 -2.74 0.10 19.49
CA PRO A 49 -1.77 0.94 20.16
C PRO A 49 -2.48 2.12 20.83
N SER A 50 -2.12 2.42 22.08
CA SER A 50 -2.70 3.54 22.81
C SER A 50 -2.55 4.84 22.02
N ILE A 51 -3.52 5.75 22.09
CA ILE A 51 -3.49 7.04 21.37
C ILE A 51 -2.16 7.79 21.59
N TYR A 52 -1.57 7.66 22.78
CA TYR A 52 -0.27 8.23 23.11
C TYR A 52 0.88 7.67 22.25
N GLN A 53 0.87 6.37 21.94
CA GLN A 53 1.90 5.75 21.09
C GLN A 53 1.85 6.31 19.67
N TRP A 54 0.64 6.50 19.12
CA TRP A 54 0.47 7.11 17.80
C TRP A 54 0.95 8.56 17.78
N LEU A 55 0.58 9.35 18.79
CA LEU A 55 1.03 10.75 18.91
C LEU A 55 2.56 10.85 19.01
N ILE A 56 3.18 10.04 19.89
CA ILE A 56 4.64 9.99 20.03
C ILE A 56 5.29 9.59 18.70
N TYR A 57 4.72 8.59 18.01
CA TYR A 57 5.23 8.15 16.72
C TYR A 57 5.21 9.27 15.66
N VAL A 58 4.10 10.00 15.54
CA VAL A 58 3.98 11.13 14.61
C VAL A 58 4.99 12.23 14.95
N VAL A 59 5.13 12.58 16.23
CA VAL A 59 6.11 13.59 16.66
C VAL A 59 7.53 13.14 16.34
N CYS A 60 7.89 11.89 16.64
CA CYS A 60 9.20 11.33 16.32
C CYS A 60 9.49 11.35 14.82
N GLN A 61 8.50 11.01 13.98
CA GLN A 61 8.64 11.07 12.52
C GLN A 61 8.90 12.50 12.02
N LEU A 62 8.15 13.48 12.54
CA LEU A 62 8.31 14.88 12.14
C LEU A 62 9.66 15.45 12.58
N VAL A 63 10.06 15.18 13.82
CA VAL A 63 11.37 15.62 14.35
C VAL A 63 12.50 14.94 13.58
N GLY A 64 12.46 13.63 13.42
CA GLY A 64 13.46 12.87 12.68
C GLY A 64 13.58 13.32 11.23
N SER A 65 12.45 13.52 10.54
CA SER A 65 12.46 14.03 9.17
C SER A 65 13.03 15.44 9.08
N THR A 66 12.67 16.33 10.00
CA THR A 66 13.17 17.71 9.99
C THR A 66 14.68 17.75 10.23
N LEU A 67 15.18 16.97 11.21
CA LEU A 67 16.61 16.87 11.50
C LEU A 67 17.39 16.26 10.35
N ALA A 68 16.86 15.24 9.68
CA ALA A 68 17.48 14.64 8.50
C ALA A 68 17.58 15.66 7.36
N CYS A 69 16.50 16.37 7.07
CA CYS A 69 16.48 17.42 6.04
C CYS A 69 17.42 18.59 6.37
N LEU A 70 17.51 19.00 7.64
CA LEU A 70 18.43 20.04 8.09
C LEU A 70 19.88 19.60 7.96
N THR A 71 20.20 18.37 8.37
CA THR A 71 21.53 17.78 8.20
C THR A 71 21.94 17.76 6.72
N LEU A 72 21.01 17.37 5.84
CA LEU A 72 21.24 17.36 4.41
C LEU A 72 21.51 18.78 3.87
N LYS A 73 20.74 19.76 4.32
CA LYS A 73 20.93 21.18 3.96
C LYS A 73 22.31 21.70 4.37
N LEU A 74 22.80 21.29 5.54
CA LEU A 74 24.15 21.63 6.03
C LEU A 74 25.23 20.93 5.23
N LEU A 75 25.08 19.63 4.94
CA LEU A 75 26.07 18.83 4.22
C LEU A 75 26.29 19.31 2.77
N PHE A 76 25.22 19.72 2.09
CA PHE A 76 25.28 20.21 0.71
C PHE A 76 25.52 21.72 0.59
N ASN A 77 25.81 22.39 1.72
CA ASN A 77 26.28 23.77 1.78
C ASN A 77 25.49 24.78 0.92
N GLY A 78 24.16 24.63 0.86
CA GLY A 78 23.27 25.56 0.17
C GLY A 78 23.27 25.51 -1.35
N GLN A 79 23.77 24.44 -2.00
CA GLN A 79 23.63 24.31 -3.46
C GLN A 79 22.15 24.23 -3.87
N PRO A 80 21.63 25.19 -4.68
CA PRO A 80 20.21 25.29 -4.99
C PRO A 80 19.70 24.18 -5.92
N ASP A 81 20.59 23.53 -6.68
CA ASP A 81 20.25 22.46 -7.63
C ASP A 81 20.12 21.09 -6.98
N ILE A 82 20.71 20.90 -5.80
CA ILE A 82 20.53 19.70 -5.00
C ILE A 82 19.30 19.97 -4.13
N LEU A 83 18.12 19.80 -4.72
CA LEU A 83 16.81 19.95 -4.07
C LEU A 83 16.15 18.63 -3.61
N PRO A 84 16.86 17.61 -3.07
CA PRO A 84 16.23 16.40 -2.53
C PRO A 84 15.44 16.69 -1.23
N ILE A 85 15.61 17.91 -0.70
CA ILE A 85 14.96 18.40 0.51
C ILE A 85 13.48 18.75 0.28
N LEU A 86 13.02 18.96 -0.96
CA LEU A 86 11.63 19.34 -1.22
C LEU A 86 10.86 18.22 -1.93
N THR A 87 9.81 17.72 -1.30
CA THR A 87 8.68 17.08 -2.02
C THR A 87 7.79 18.19 -2.54
N GLN A 88 8.26 18.86 -3.59
CA GLN A 88 7.43 19.80 -4.31
C GLN A 88 7.56 19.47 -5.78
N HIS A 89 6.41 19.19 -6.40
CA HIS A 89 6.30 19.31 -7.83
C HIS A 89 6.60 20.79 -8.21
N LYS A 90 7.64 21.01 -9.02
CA LYS A 90 7.97 22.35 -9.52
C LYS A 90 6.87 22.80 -10.47
N SER A 91 6.06 23.80 -10.08
CA SER A 91 5.06 24.43 -10.96
C SER A 91 5.62 24.97 -12.29
N SER A 92 6.94 25.01 -12.45
CA SER A 92 7.65 25.36 -13.68
C SER A 92 7.75 24.23 -14.71
N CYS A 93 7.44 22.98 -14.34
CA CYS A 93 7.55 21.81 -15.21
C CYS A 93 6.18 21.13 -15.38
N SER A 94 5.24 21.79 -16.07
CA SER A 94 4.02 21.21 -16.70
C SER A 94 3.14 20.17 -15.97
N THR A 95 3.36 19.81 -14.71
CA THR A 95 2.54 18.85 -13.96
C THR A 95 1.42 19.63 -13.26
N SER A 96 0.20 19.15 -13.39
CA SER A 96 -0.93 19.74 -12.67
C SER A 96 -1.01 19.19 -11.24
N ASP A 97 -1.68 19.90 -10.32
CA ASP A 97 -1.94 19.38 -8.98
C ASP A 97 -2.68 18.03 -9.02
N VAL A 98 -3.57 17.82 -10.00
CA VAL A 98 -4.30 16.57 -10.23
C VAL A 98 -3.36 15.43 -10.61
N GLU A 99 -2.40 15.70 -11.50
CA GLU A 99 -1.41 14.72 -11.91
C GLU A 99 -0.47 14.36 -10.74
N ALA A 100 -0.08 15.33 -9.92
CA ALA A 100 0.70 15.07 -8.71
C ALA A 100 -0.07 14.20 -7.70
N ILE A 101 -1.36 14.45 -7.50
CA ILE A 101 -2.23 13.59 -6.68
C ILE A 101 -2.28 12.18 -7.24
N ALA A 102 -2.43 12.02 -8.56
CA ALA A 102 -2.50 10.71 -9.20
C ALA A 102 -1.22 9.90 -8.98
N TRP A 103 -0.05 10.52 -9.18
CA TRP A 103 1.24 9.88 -8.93
C TRP A 103 1.42 9.48 -7.48
N GLU A 104 1.17 10.39 -6.52
CA GLU A 104 1.28 10.08 -5.09
C GLU A 104 0.30 8.99 -4.65
N LEU A 105 -0.91 8.95 -5.22
CA LEU A 105 -1.89 7.89 -4.97
C LEU A 105 -1.37 6.53 -5.45
N ILE A 106 -0.84 6.46 -6.67
CA ILE A 106 -0.35 5.21 -7.27
C ILE A 106 0.85 4.66 -6.48
N ILE A 107 1.84 5.49 -6.18
CA ILE A 107 3.04 5.03 -5.47
C ILE A 107 2.71 4.58 -4.03
N ILE A 108 1.81 5.28 -3.35
CA ILE A 108 1.32 4.87 -2.02
C ILE A 108 0.54 3.57 -2.12
N PHE A 109 -0.30 3.42 -3.15
CA PHE A 109 -1.05 2.19 -3.37
C PHE A 109 -0.10 0.98 -3.48
N ILE A 110 0.92 1.09 -4.33
CA ILE A 110 1.94 0.05 -4.52
C ILE A 110 2.67 -0.23 -3.20
N LEU A 111 3.12 0.81 -2.50
CA LEU A 111 3.84 0.67 -1.24
C LEU A 111 3.00 -0.05 -0.18
N MET A 112 1.75 0.37 0.01
CA MET A 112 0.85 -0.22 1.00
C MET A 112 0.42 -1.63 0.64
N PHE A 113 0.27 -1.93 -0.65
CA PHE A 113 -0.01 -3.29 -1.12
C PHE A 113 1.15 -4.25 -0.81
N VAL A 114 2.40 -3.82 -1.08
CA VAL A 114 3.61 -4.59 -0.76
C VAL A 114 3.75 -4.80 0.76
N CYS A 115 3.51 -3.76 1.57
CA CYS A 115 3.49 -3.85 3.03
C CYS A 115 2.48 -4.91 3.53
N ALA A 116 1.34 -5.03 2.88
CA ALA A 116 0.28 -5.96 3.28
C ALA A 116 0.53 -7.41 2.81
N ALA A 117 1.21 -7.59 1.67
CA ALA A 117 1.39 -8.90 1.03
C ALA A 117 2.41 -9.81 1.75
N ASN A 118 3.57 -9.29 2.16
CA ASN A 118 4.68 -10.14 2.61
C ASN A 118 5.22 -9.74 3.99
N LYS A 119 4.95 -10.56 5.01
CA LYS A 119 5.47 -10.32 6.38
C LYS A 119 6.93 -10.76 6.56
N ALA A 120 7.32 -11.88 5.95
CA ALA A 120 8.62 -12.52 6.17
C ALA A 120 9.80 -11.76 5.53
N LEU A 121 9.58 -11.11 4.38
CA LEU A 121 10.59 -10.31 3.66
C LEU A 121 10.20 -8.83 3.59
N SER A 122 9.40 -8.37 4.55
CA SER A 122 8.81 -7.03 4.55
C SER A 122 9.85 -5.93 4.39
N GLY A 123 10.99 -5.98 5.11
CA GLY A 123 12.02 -4.95 5.02
C GLY A 123 12.60 -4.75 3.61
N VAL A 124 13.03 -5.85 2.96
CA VAL A 124 13.64 -5.79 1.62
C VAL A 124 12.58 -5.45 0.57
N ALA A 125 11.38 -6.02 0.67
CA ALA A 125 10.29 -5.76 -0.26
C ALA A 125 9.82 -4.29 -0.19
N ILE A 126 9.69 -3.75 1.01
CA ILE A 126 9.31 -2.35 1.24
C ILE A 126 10.42 -1.42 0.74
N GLY A 127 11.69 -1.69 1.08
CA GLY A 127 12.82 -0.90 0.60
C GLY A 127 12.96 -0.90 -0.93
N GLY A 128 12.75 -2.06 -1.57
CA GLY A 128 12.70 -2.18 -3.03
C GLY A 128 11.53 -1.41 -3.65
N ALA A 129 10.33 -1.51 -3.08
CA ALA A 129 9.16 -0.77 -3.54
C ALA A 129 9.35 0.75 -3.43
N VAL A 130 9.88 1.23 -2.30
CA VAL A 130 10.22 2.66 -2.12
C VAL A 130 11.24 3.11 -3.16
N SER A 131 12.33 2.35 -3.34
CA SER A 131 13.39 2.71 -4.29
C SER A 131 12.87 2.78 -5.73
N PHE A 132 12.08 1.80 -6.14
CA PHE A 132 11.43 1.77 -7.45
C PHE A 132 10.51 2.97 -7.65
N ASN A 133 9.65 3.25 -6.67
CA ASN A 133 8.74 4.37 -6.72
C ASN A 133 9.47 5.73 -6.80
N VAL A 134 10.59 5.90 -6.08
CA VAL A 134 11.40 7.12 -6.15
C VAL A 134 12.04 7.30 -7.52
N ILE A 135 12.51 6.23 -8.17
CA ILE A 135 13.09 6.32 -9.53
C ILE A 135 12.06 6.84 -10.54
N ILE A 136 10.80 6.40 -10.41
CA ILE A 136 9.73 6.76 -11.34
C ILE A 136 9.12 8.13 -11.01
N ALA A 137 8.63 8.30 -9.77
CA ALA A 137 7.86 9.48 -9.38
C ALA A 137 8.74 10.61 -8.81
N GLY A 138 10.02 10.34 -8.49
CA GLY A 138 10.94 11.32 -7.93
C GLY A 138 11.10 12.57 -8.80
N PRO A 139 11.37 12.45 -10.12
CA PRO A 139 11.49 13.61 -11.01
C PRO A 139 10.18 14.40 -11.21
N ILE A 140 9.02 13.80 -10.92
CA ILE A 140 7.70 14.37 -11.20
C ILE A 140 7.15 15.07 -9.94
N THR A 141 7.01 14.34 -8.83
CA THR A 141 6.39 14.82 -7.59
C THR A 141 7.37 14.92 -6.41
N GLY A 142 8.60 14.44 -6.55
CA GLY A 142 9.52 14.26 -5.44
C GLY A 142 9.26 13.00 -4.61
N ALA A 143 8.30 12.16 -5.02
CA ALA A 143 7.98 10.86 -4.45
C ALA A 143 7.90 10.86 -2.91
N SER A 144 6.92 11.59 -2.36
CA SER A 144 6.81 11.77 -0.91
C SER A 144 6.57 10.45 -0.20
N MET A 145 5.50 9.76 -0.59
CA MET A 145 5.02 8.53 0.05
C MET A 145 4.75 8.62 1.57
N ASN A 146 4.96 9.77 2.21
CA ASN A 146 4.90 9.92 3.65
C ASN A 146 4.65 11.40 4.04
N PRO A 147 3.48 11.72 4.63
CA PRO A 147 3.17 13.07 5.08
C PRO A 147 4.20 13.66 6.05
N GLY A 148 4.74 12.85 6.98
CA GLY A 148 5.76 13.29 7.94
C GLY A 148 7.08 13.67 7.25
N ARG A 149 7.45 12.94 6.19
CA ARG A 149 8.61 13.26 5.33
C ARG A 149 8.41 14.57 4.57
N SER A 150 7.21 14.82 4.05
CA SER A 150 6.89 16.08 3.35
C SER A 150 6.84 17.29 4.28
N ILE A 151 6.27 17.13 5.48
CA ILE A 151 6.16 18.22 6.45
C ILE A 151 7.56 18.59 6.99
N GLY A 152 8.38 17.60 7.38
CA GLY A 152 9.73 17.86 7.88
C GLY A 152 10.64 18.51 6.83
N ALA A 153 10.52 18.07 5.58
CA ALA A 153 11.13 18.70 4.40
C ALA A 153 10.71 20.17 4.24
N ALA A 154 9.41 20.45 4.29
CA ALA A 154 8.86 21.79 4.14
C ALA A 154 9.35 22.75 5.24
N ILE A 155 9.44 22.27 6.49
CA ILE A 155 9.95 23.05 7.63
C ILE A 155 11.44 23.38 7.43
N ALA A 156 12.27 22.41 7.07
CA ALA A 156 13.71 22.61 6.89
C ALA A 156 14.06 23.56 5.71
N ALA A 157 13.22 23.53 4.66
CA ALA A 157 13.38 24.36 3.47
C ALA A 157 12.64 25.70 3.55
N GLY A 158 11.68 25.86 4.47
CA GLY A 158 10.83 27.06 4.59
C GLY A 158 9.80 27.21 3.45
N ALA A 159 9.45 26.11 2.77
CA ALA A 159 8.57 26.14 1.60
C ALA A 159 7.38 25.18 1.78
N TYR A 160 6.16 25.74 1.83
CA TYR A 160 4.93 25.01 2.15
C TYR A 160 3.98 24.85 0.96
N LYS A 161 4.41 25.25 -0.24
CA LYS A 161 3.58 25.21 -1.44
C LYS A 161 3.15 23.77 -1.74
N ASN A 162 1.86 23.58 -2.02
CA ASN A 162 1.23 22.30 -2.41
C ASN A 162 1.37 21.15 -1.39
N LEU A 163 1.72 21.44 -0.13
CA LEU A 163 1.90 20.43 0.92
C LEU A 163 0.65 19.57 1.16
N TRP A 164 -0.53 20.15 0.96
CA TRP A 164 -1.82 19.47 1.13
C TRP A 164 -1.96 18.23 0.23
N VAL A 165 -1.40 18.24 -0.98
CA VAL A 165 -1.42 17.11 -1.91
C VAL A 165 -0.77 15.89 -1.28
N TYR A 166 0.37 16.09 -0.60
CA TYR A 166 1.14 15.05 0.08
C TYR A 166 0.55 14.61 1.43
N ILE A 167 -0.56 15.20 1.85
CA ILE A 167 -1.34 14.74 3.00
C ILE A 167 -2.56 13.96 2.50
N VAL A 168 -3.29 14.52 1.54
CA VAL A 168 -4.53 13.92 1.02
C VAL A 168 -4.26 12.67 0.18
N ALA A 169 -3.28 12.72 -0.73
CA ALA A 169 -3.02 11.61 -1.64
C ALA A 169 -2.56 10.33 -0.90
N PRO A 170 -1.69 10.39 0.13
CA PRO A 170 -1.34 9.19 0.90
C PRO A 170 -2.50 8.57 1.67
N VAL A 171 -3.42 9.37 2.20
CA VAL A 171 -4.61 8.85 2.88
C VAL A 171 -5.50 8.11 1.88
N LEU A 172 -5.75 8.69 0.70
CA LEU A 172 -6.58 8.06 -0.33
C LEU A 172 -5.92 6.80 -0.91
N GLY A 173 -4.62 6.85 -1.22
CA GLY A 173 -3.88 5.70 -1.75
C GLY A 173 -3.82 4.52 -0.76
N SER A 174 -3.63 4.80 0.53
CA SER A 174 -3.60 3.76 1.56
C SER A 174 -4.96 3.10 1.77
N LEU A 175 -6.05 3.88 1.76
CA LEU A 175 -7.41 3.34 1.80
C LEU A 175 -7.71 2.45 0.60
N ALA A 176 -7.33 2.88 -0.61
CA ALA A 176 -7.50 2.09 -1.83
C ALA A 176 -6.71 0.78 -1.78
N ALA A 177 -5.46 0.81 -1.30
CA ALA A 177 -4.63 -0.39 -1.16
C ALA A 177 -5.23 -1.39 -0.17
N ILE A 178 -5.70 -0.92 0.98
CA ILE A 178 -6.35 -1.76 1.98
C ILE A 178 -7.62 -2.39 1.41
N LEU A 179 -8.44 -1.61 0.68
CA LEU A 179 -9.65 -2.10 0.04
C LEU A 179 -9.35 -3.23 -0.96
N VAL A 180 -8.41 -3.02 -1.88
CA VAL A 180 -8.02 -4.02 -2.87
C VAL A 180 -7.41 -5.25 -2.20
N TYR A 181 -6.55 -5.06 -1.20
CA TYR A 181 -5.98 -6.15 -0.44
C TYR A 181 -7.06 -7.00 0.26
N CYS A 182 -8.07 -6.36 0.84
CA CYS A 182 -9.20 -7.05 1.46
C CYS A 182 -10.07 -7.82 0.44
N LEU A 183 -10.18 -7.33 -0.79
CA LEU A 183 -10.92 -8.01 -1.87
C LEU A 183 -10.17 -9.22 -2.42
N LEU A 184 -8.84 -9.11 -2.57
CA LEU A 184 -8.01 -10.17 -3.16
C LEU A 184 -7.69 -11.30 -2.16
N ARG A 185 -7.70 -11.01 -0.86
CA ARG A 185 -7.38 -12.00 0.16
C ARG A 185 -8.56 -12.97 0.34
N VAL A 186 -8.40 -14.18 -0.18
CA VAL A 186 -9.24 -15.34 0.16
C VAL A 186 -9.15 -15.55 1.67
N PRO A 187 -10.28 -15.74 2.40
CA PRO A 187 -10.23 -16.05 3.83
C PRO A 187 -9.39 -17.31 4.01
N GLU A 188 -8.26 -17.20 4.70
CA GLU A 188 -7.57 -18.40 5.15
C GLU A 188 -8.49 -19.10 6.15
N SER A 189 -8.77 -20.38 5.89
CA SER A 189 -9.36 -21.26 6.90
C SER A 189 -8.54 -21.13 8.16
N GLU A 190 -9.20 -20.83 9.28
CA GLU A 190 -8.59 -20.87 10.60
C GLU A 190 -7.80 -22.18 10.70
N LYS A 191 -6.48 -22.08 10.85
CA LYS A 191 -5.71 -23.25 11.26
C LYS A 191 -6.19 -23.56 12.66
N GLU A 192 -7.04 -24.58 12.79
CA GLU A 192 -7.28 -25.24 14.06
C GLU A 192 -5.90 -25.50 14.68
N GLU A 193 -5.64 -24.83 15.80
CA GLU A 193 -4.63 -25.29 16.74
C GLU A 193 -5.09 -26.65 17.22
N THR A 194 -4.77 -27.71 16.46
CA THR A 194 -4.71 -29.06 16.98
C THR A 194 -3.63 -29.04 18.05
N SER A 195 -4.04 -28.66 19.25
CA SER A 195 -3.34 -28.96 20.48
C SER A 195 -3.18 -30.47 20.52
N THR A 196 -2.09 -30.97 19.95
CA THR A 196 -1.58 -32.31 20.24
C THR A 196 -1.21 -32.28 21.71
N ASN A 197 -2.21 -32.57 22.55
CA ASN A 197 -2.05 -33.00 23.92
C ASN A 197 -1.36 -34.37 23.85
N VAL A 198 -0.07 -34.38 23.49
CA VAL A 198 0.80 -35.54 23.71
C VAL A 198 1.01 -35.55 25.21
N ASN A 199 0.22 -36.36 25.90
CA ASN A 199 0.40 -36.68 27.30
C ASN A 199 1.85 -37.14 27.48
N HIS A 200 2.65 -36.28 28.12
CA HIS A 200 4.05 -36.52 28.48
C HIS A 200 4.17 -37.54 29.63
N LYS A 201 3.44 -38.66 29.56
CA LYS A 201 3.43 -39.70 30.60
C LYS A 201 3.68 -41.13 30.10
N ASP A 202 3.78 -41.36 28.80
CA ASP A 202 4.07 -42.71 28.26
C ASP A 202 5.57 -42.98 28.01
N PHE A 203 6.47 -42.08 28.45
CA PHE A 203 7.93 -42.25 28.30
C PHE A 203 8.63 -42.65 29.60
N TYR A 204 8.09 -43.62 30.33
CA TYR A 204 8.85 -44.38 31.32
C TYR A 204 9.02 -45.82 30.86
N PHE A 205 10.14 -46.07 30.19
CA PHE A 205 10.73 -47.39 30.04
C PHE A 205 11.01 -47.98 31.42
N HIS A 206 10.45 -49.14 31.71
CA HIS A 206 10.91 -50.02 32.80
C HIS A 206 12.20 -50.72 32.33
N PRO A 207 13.35 -50.59 33.02
CA PRO A 207 14.36 -51.63 33.00
C PRO A 207 13.92 -52.72 33.99
N ASP A 208 13.89 -53.98 33.56
CA ASP A 208 14.16 -55.20 34.35
C ASP A 208 13.58 -56.45 33.65
N VAL A 209 14.38 -57.04 32.74
CA VAL A 209 14.63 -58.50 32.61
C VAL A 209 15.87 -58.75 31.76
#